data_AF-A0A5C6QTA7-F1
#
_entry.id   AF-A0A5C6QTA7-F1
#
_cell.length_a   1.000
_cell.length_b   1.000
_cell.length_c   1.000
_cell.angle_alpha   90.00
_cell.angle_beta   90.00
_cell.angle_gamma   90.00
#
_symmetry.space_group_name_H-M   'P 1'
#
loop_
_entity.id
_entity.type
_entity.pdbx_description
1 polymer ?
#
loop_
_entity_poly.entity_id
_entity_poly.type
_entity_poly.pdbx_seq_one_letter_code
_entity_poly.pdbx_strand_id
1 'polypeptide(L)'
;MPSNLFRPFILVIVVYSIGTTAFAHKGEQVKLDQACEDARQIALEPRRKEIYQECVQKFKKDETVCLSEAKAYNGNRINGAPLFYELPACEKAFDFRNKNEK
;
A
#
# COMPACT_ATOMS: atom_id res chain seq x y z
N MET A 1 22.39 -11.71 -60.75
CA MET A 1 21.93 -12.17 -59.42
C MET A 1 22.63 -11.34 -58.35
N PRO A 2 21.95 -10.41 -57.66
CA PRO A 2 22.41 -9.93 -56.37
C PRO A 2 21.60 -10.65 -55.28
N SER A 3 22.28 -11.55 -54.59
CA SER A 3 21.77 -12.27 -53.44
C SER A 3 21.50 -11.28 -52.31
N ASN A 4 20.26 -11.28 -51.82
CA ASN A 4 19.78 -10.47 -50.71
C ASN A 4 20.67 -10.65 -49.46
N LEU A 5 21.56 -9.68 -49.20
CA LEU A 5 22.48 -9.68 -48.06
C LEU A 5 22.11 -8.55 -47.09
N PHE A 6 20.82 -8.46 -46.74
CA PHE A 6 20.31 -7.57 -45.69
C PHE A 6 19.13 -8.23 -45.01
N ARG A 7 19.38 -9.28 -44.22
CA ARG A 7 18.30 -9.97 -43.50
C ARG A 7 18.67 -10.64 -42.17
N PRO A 8 19.53 -10.04 -41.31
CA PRO A 8 19.43 -10.39 -39.89
C PRO A 8 19.54 -9.19 -38.92
N PHE A 9 19.21 -7.95 -39.32
CA PHE A 9 19.33 -6.81 -38.38
C PHE A 9 18.01 -6.27 -37.79
N ILE A 10 16.84 -6.66 -38.33
CA ILE A 10 15.54 -6.15 -37.85
C ILE A 10 14.92 -7.02 -36.73
N LEU A 11 15.44 -8.22 -36.47
CA LEU A 11 14.84 -9.17 -35.51
C LEU A 11 15.31 -9.04 -34.06
N VAL A 12 16.17 -8.08 -33.71
CA VAL A 12 16.74 -7.95 -32.35
C VAL A 12 16.07 -6.85 -31.50
N ILE A 13 15.32 -5.92 -32.09
CA ILE A 13 14.84 -4.71 -31.37
C ILE A 13 13.53 -4.96 -30.59
N VAL A 14 12.73 -5.97 -30.93
CA VAL A 14 11.37 -6.12 -30.37
C VAL A 14 11.35 -6.65 -28.92
N VAL A 15 12.43 -7.31 -28.45
CA VAL A 15 12.44 -7.98 -27.13
C VAL A 15 12.74 -7.03 -25.96
N TYR A 16 13.30 -5.84 -26.19
CA TYR A 16 13.72 -4.93 -25.11
C TYR A 16 12.57 -4.14 -24.46
N SER A 17 11.39 -4.09 -25.08
CA SER A 17 10.32 -3.15 -24.69
C SER A 17 9.42 -3.66 -23.56
N ILE A 18 9.42 -4.97 -23.27
CA ILE A 18 8.44 -5.60 -22.37
C ILE A 18 8.78 -5.39 -20.88
N GLY A 19 10.05 -5.14 -20.54
CA GLY A 19 10.48 -4.97 -19.14
C GLY A 19 10.10 -3.63 -18.50
N THR A 20 9.95 -2.56 -19.28
CA THR A 20 9.85 -1.19 -18.74
C THR A 20 8.51 -0.90 -18.06
N THR A 21 7.42 -1.49 -18.55
CA THR A 21 6.07 -1.27 -18.02
C THR A 21 5.89 -1.91 -16.64
N ALA A 22 6.32 -3.16 -16.48
CA ALA A 22 6.21 -3.89 -15.21
C ALA A 22 6.94 -3.18 -14.05
N PHE A 23 8.14 -2.63 -14.29
CA PHE A 23 8.88 -1.88 -13.27
C PHE A 23 8.21 -0.53 -12.95
N ALA A 24 7.65 0.16 -13.94
CA ALA A 24 6.92 1.41 -13.72
C ALA A 24 5.65 1.21 -12.89
N HIS A 25 4.89 0.12 -13.14
CA HIS A 25 3.70 -0.22 -12.35
C HIS A 25 4.05 -0.48 -10.89
N LYS A 26 5.13 -1.23 -10.61
CA LYS A 26 5.59 -1.49 -9.24
C LYS A 26 5.95 -0.20 -8.50
N GLY A 27 6.65 0.72 -9.17
CA GLY A 27 7.05 2.00 -8.57
C GLY A 27 5.85 2.88 -8.21
N GLU A 28 4.83 2.93 -9.06
CA GLU A 28 3.60 3.69 -8.79
C GLU A 28 2.75 3.03 -7.70
N GLN A 29 2.62 1.70 -7.71
CA GLN A 29 1.89 0.96 -6.66
C GLN A 29 2.44 1.27 -5.28
N VAL A 30 3.78 1.26 -5.09
CA VAL A 30 4.42 1.59 -3.81
C VAL A 30 4.06 2.99 -3.33
N LYS A 31 4.00 3.98 -4.23
CA LYS A 31 3.62 5.35 -3.85
C LYS A 31 2.16 5.44 -3.42
N LEU A 32 1.27 4.74 -4.13
CA LEU A 32 -0.15 4.71 -3.81
C LEU A 32 -0.42 3.99 -2.48
N ASP A 33 0.27 2.87 -2.24
CA ASP A 33 0.19 2.14 -0.97
C ASP A 33 0.72 2.98 0.20
N GLN A 34 1.82 3.72 0.01
CA GLN A 34 2.33 4.64 1.03
C GLN A 34 1.31 5.74 1.35
N ALA A 35 0.71 6.35 0.32
CA ALA A 35 -0.31 7.38 0.52
C ALA A 35 -1.56 6.85 1.24
N CYS A 36 -1.95 5.60 0.96
CA CYS A 36 -3.01 4.91 1.69
C CYS A 36 -2.64 4.74 3.18
N GLU A 37 -1.47 4.19 3.48
CA GLU A 37 -1.08 3.95 4.87
C GLU A 37 -0.88 5.25 5.65
N ASP A 38 -0.34 6.30 5.04
CA ASP A 38 -0.21 7.62 5.68
C ASP A 38 -1.59 8.17 6.08
N ALA A 39 -2.56 8.13 5.15
CA ALA A 39 -3.93 8.56 5.42
C ALA A 39 -4.59 7.70 6.52
N ARG A 40 -4.33 6.39 6.49
CA ARG A 40 -4.83 5.44 7.49
C ARG A 40 -4.23 5.67 8.87
N GLN A 41 -2.95 5.99 8.99
CA GLN A 41 -2.34 6.34 10.27
C GLN A 41 -3.01 7.57 10.89
N ILE A 42 -3.29 8.60 10.08
CA ILE A 42 -4.03 9.80 10.53
C ILE A 42 -5.43 9.42 11.02
N ALA A 43 -6.14 8.57 10.29
CA ALA A 43 -7.48 8.11 10.66
C ALA A 43 -7.50 7.24 11.94
N LEU A 44 -6.40 6.56 12.26
CA LEU A 44 -6.26 5.74 13.47
C LEU A 44 -6.01 6.58 14.74
N GLU A 45 -5.45 7.79 14.64
CA GLU A 45 -5.06 8.60 15.80
C GLU A 45 -6.20 8.88 16.80
N PRO A 46 -7.43 9.26 16.37
CA PRO A 46 -8.54 9.44 17.29
C PRO A 46 -8.82 8.15 18.09
N ARG A 47 -8.75 7.00 17.43
CA ARG A 47 -9.00 5.71 18.08
C ARG A 47 -7.89 5.32 19.06
N ARG A 48 -6.64 5.63 18.75
CA ARG A 48 -5.50 5.47 19.69
C ARG A 48 -5.70 6.31 20.94
N LYS A 49 -6.15 7.55 20.78
CA LYS A 49 -6.46 8.44 21.91
C LYS A 49 -7.59 7.89 22.78
N GLU A 50 -8.66 7.39 22.17
CA GLU A 50 -9.76 6.73 22.90
C GLU A 50 -9.28 5.51 23.68
N ILE A 51 -8.44 4.66 23.08
CA ILE A 51 -7.86 3.48 23.75
C ILE A 51 -7.01 3.87 24.95
N TYR A 52 -6.17 4.90 24.80
CA TYR A 52 -5.39 5.43 25.92
C TYR A 52 -6.29 5.92 27.05
N GLN A 53 -7.31 6.72 26.72
CA GLN A 53 -8.25 7.25 27.70
C GLN A 53 -9.02 6.14 28.41
N GLU A 54 -9.50 5.13 27.69
CA GLU A 54 -10.18 3.98 28.28
C GLU A 54 -9.23 3.19 29.20
N CYS A 55 -8.00 2.96 28.76
CA CYS A 55 -6.95 2.30 29.54
C CYS A 55 -6.69 2.99 30.90
N VAL A 56 -6.49 4.31 30.89
CA VAL A 56 -6.22 5.08 32.12
C VAL A 56 -7.47 5.22 32.98
N GLN A 57 -8.62 5.54 32.38
CA GLN A 57 -9.81 5.94 33.14
C GLN A 57 -10.65 4.77 33.62
N LYS A 58 -10.82 3.74 32.79
CA LYS A 58 -11.66 2.58 33.10
C LYS A 58 -10.85 1.44 33.69
N PHE A 59 -9.71 1.12 33.07
CA PHE A 59 -8.88 -0.01 33.50
C PHE A 59 -7.83 0.36 34.55
N LYS A 60 -7.61 1.66 34.80
CA LYS A 60 -6.70 2.19 35.84
C LYS A 60 -5.28 1.61 35.74
N LYS A 61 -4.82 1.28 34.53
CA LYS A 61 -3.44 0.80 34.30
C LYS A 61 -2.44 1.96 34.38
N ASP A 62 -1.17 1.60 34.48
CA ASP A 62 -0.06 2.55 34.41
C ASP A 62 -0.03 3.31 33.07
N GLU A 63 0.32 4.60 33.10
CA GLU A 63 0.34 5.45 31.92
C GLU A 63 1.28 4.94 30.82
N THR A 64 2.43 4.37 31.18
CA THR A 64 3.40 3.85 30.22
C THR A 64 2.86 2.61 29.50
N VAL A 65 2.12 1.75 30.22
CA VAL A 65 1.42 0.60 29.64
C VAL A 65 0.33 1.09 28.68
N CYS A 66 -0.49 2.05 29.12
CA CYS A 66 -1.56 2.60 28.27
C CYS A 66 -1.01 3.27 27.01
N LEU A 67 0.10 4.00 27.12
CA LEU A 67 0.75 4.62 25.96
C LEU A 67 1.27 3.56 24.99
N SER A 68 1.86 2.47 25.50
CA SER A 68 2.34 1.36 24.68
C SER A 68 1.18 0.66 23.95
N GLU A 69 0.09 0.34 24.66
CA GLU A 69 -1.10 -0.30 24.09
C GLU A 69 -1.76 0.59 23.02
N ALA A 70 -1.91 1.89 23.28
CA ALA A 70 -2.46 2.84 22.32
C ALA A 70 -1.58 2.97 21.07
N LYS A 71 -0.24 3.02 21.22
CA LYS A 71 0.69 3.07 20.07
C LYS A 71 0.68 1.79 19.24
N ALA A 72 0.57 0.63 19.88
CA ALA A 72 0.53 -0.66 19.21
C ALA A 72 -0.78 -0.88 18.42
N TYR A 73 -1.84 -0.11 18.71
CA TYR A 73 -3.11 -0.24 18.01
C TYR A 73 -2.98 0.13 16.52
N ASN A 74 -3.33 -0.84 15.67
CA ASN A 74 -3.20 -0.75 14.21
C ASN A 74 -4.54 -0.90 13.47
N GLY A 75 -5.68 -0.88 14.17
CA GLY A 75 -7.00 -0.98 13.55
C GLY A 75 -7.44 -2.38 13.12
N ASN A 76 -6.68 -3.43 13.45
CA ASN A 76 -7.09 -4.81 13.15
C ASN A 76 -8.35 -5.22 13.93
N ARG A 77 -9.22 -6.01 13.29
CA ARG A 77 -10.49 -6.51 13.85
C ARG A 77 -10.49 -8.03 13.91
N ILE A 78 -11.10 -8.60 14.96
CA ILE A 78 -11.36 -10.04 15.03
C ILE A 78 -12.43 -10.35 13.96
N ASN A 79 -12.08 -11.18 12.97
CA ASN A 79 -12.95 -11.59 11.85
C ASN A 79 -13.46 -10.43 10.97
N GLY A 80 -12.62 -9.43 10.69
CA GLY A 80 -12.97 -8.37 9.76
C GLY A 80 -11.75 -7.74 9.10
N ALA A 81 -11.99 -7.00 8.02
CA ALA A 81 -10.95 -6.16 7.44
C ALA A 81 -10.45 -5.14 8.48
N PRO A 82 -9.14 -4.82 8.48
CA PRO A 82 -8.66 -3.71 9.29
C PRO A 82 -9.38 -2.41 8.92
N LEU A 83 -9.53 -1.53 9.90
CA LEU A 83 -10.21 -0.26 9.70
C LEU A 83 -9.49 0.66 8.71
N PHE A 84 -10.28 1.52 8.05
CA PHE A 84 -9.85 2.66 7.25
C PHE A 84 -9.15 2.32 5.92
N TYR A 85 -9.34 1.11 5.40
CA TYR A 85 -8.92 0.78 4.03
C TYR A 85 -9.94 1.24 2.97
N GLU A 86 -11.10 1.73 3.38
CA GLU A 86 -12.12 2.41 2.59
C GLU A 86 -11.81 3.90 2.34
N LEU A 87 -10.67 4.40 2.81
CA LEU A 87 -10.27 5.78 2.54
C LEU A 87 -9.98 6.00 1.04
N PRO A 88 -10.25 7.20 0.49
CA PRO A 88 -10.07 7.46 -0.95
C PRO A 88 -8.66 7.15 -1.48
N ALA A 89 -7.62 7.37 -0.67
CA ALA A 89 -6.24 7.03 -1.03
C ALA A 89 -6.03 5.51 -1.18
N CYS A 90 -6.68 4.73 -0.33
CA CYS A 90 -6.61 3.27 -0.32
C CYS A 90 -7.44 2.65 -1.46
N GLU A 91 -8.62 3.20 -1.75
CA GLU A 91 -9.41 2.80 -2.92
C GLU A 91 -8.63 3.05 -4.22
N LYS A 92 -7.95 4.20 -4.32
CA LYS A 92 -7.09 4.52 -5.48
C LYS A 92 -5.94 3.51 -5.63
N ALA A 93 -5.28 3.14 -4.53
CA ALA A 93 -4.21 2.15 -4.54
C ALA A 93 -4.72 0.75 -4.95
N PHE A 94 -5.88 0.36 -4.44
CA PHE A 94 -6.56 -0.89 -4.78
C PHE A 94 -6.95 -0.95 -6.27
N ASP A 95 -7.55 0.12 -6.79
CA ASP A 95 -7.98 0.21 -8.18
C ASP A 95 -6.81 0.16 -9.15
N PHE A 96 -5.70 0.84 -8.82
CA PHE A 96 -4.48 0.77 -9.63
C PHE A 96 -3.95 -0.67 -9.65
N ARG A 97 -3.87 -1.33 -8.50
CA ARG A 97 -3.42 -2.72 -8.41
C ARG A 97 -4.26 -3.63 -9.29
N ASN A 98 -5.59 -3.58 -9.15
CA ASN A 98 -6.52 -4.43 -9.90
C ASN A 98 -6.45 -4.25 -11.42
N LYS A 99 -6.06 -3.06 -11.89
CA LYS A 99 -5.91 -2.77 -13.32
C LYS A 99 -4.59 -3.26 -13.89
N ASN A 100 -3.54 -3.35 -13.07
CA ASN A 100 -2.16 -3.60 -13.52
C ASN A 100 -1.57 -4.96 -13.09
N GLU A 101 -2.22 -5.68 -12.17
CA GLU A 101 -1.83 -7.06 -11.77
C GLU A 101 -2.62 -8.16 -12.50
N LYS A 102 -3.43 -7.80 -13.50
CA LYS A 102 -4.11 -8.77 -14.38
C LYS A 102 -3.28 -9.13 -15.61
#